data_AF-A0A7Y5CJU4-F1
#
_entry.id   AF-A0A7Y5CJU4-F1
#
_cell.length_a   1.000
_cell.length_b   1.000
_cell.length_c   1.000
_cell.angle_alpha   90.00
_cell.angle_beta   90.00
_cell.angle_gamma   90.00
#
_symmetry.space_group_name_H-M   'P 1'
#
loop_
_entity.id
_entity.type
_entity.pdbx_description
1 polymer ?
#
loop_
_entity_poly.entity_id
_entity_poly.type
_entity_poly.pdbx_seq_one_letter_code
_entity_poly.pdbx_strand_id
1 'polypeptide(L)'
;MLEIVDLSQEIFSDMPVFPGLPAVKITMHVSHEEWDGLAGNEIVSPAVNRLELGEHTGTHVDAFNHMARQYRGQSIDTMPLTLFYTAGLCLDLSYKRLRELITPEDLERALAAAALAIKPGDTVLLYTDHYRRAFGTDDWHHGPGLSTEAARWLGQHKIAAFGVEPAAPGVRHVSNQQVHHICGEMGFTHYENMINLHQLIGRGRFRFIALPLKIRGGTGSPVRAVAVWEE
;
A
#
# COMPACT_ATOMS: atom_id res chain seq x y z
N MET A 1 -9.58 17.20 18.29
CA MET A 1 -10.27 17.30 16.97
C MET A 1 -9.86 16.09 16.12
N LEU A 2 -10.76 15.55 15.28
CA LEU A 2 -10.42 14.42 14.39
C LEU A 2 -9.65 14.92 13.17
N GLU A 3 -8.44 14.42 12.95
CA GLU A 3 -7.65 14.68 11.75
C GLU A 3 -7.38 13.38 10.99
N ILE A 4 -7.60 13.39 9.67
CA ILE A 4 -7.40 12.24 8.78
C ILE A 4 -6.55 12.67 7.59
N VAL A 5 -5.46 11.93 7.34
CA VAL A 5 -4.64 12.07 6.13
C VAL A 5 -4.90 10.87 5.22
N ASP A 6 -5.23 11.15 3.96
CA ASP A 6 -5.40 10.15 2.91
C ASP A 6 -4.04 9.72 2.34
N LEU A 7 -3.79 8.42 2.33
CA LEU A 7 -2.53 7.81 1.92
C LEU A 7 -2.68 6.96 0.65
N SER A 8 -3.83 7.03 -0.02
CA SER A 8 -4.13 6.23 -1.21
C SER A 8 -4.02 7.03 -2.51
N GLN A 9 -3.45 6.40 -3.54
CA GLN A 9 -3.56 6.84 -4.92
C GLN A 9 -5.01 6.85 -5.39
N GLU A 10 -5.31 7.77 -6.30
CA GLU A 10 -6.53 7.72 -7.09
C GLU A 10 -6.55 6.46 -7.96
N ILE A 11 -7.75 5.90 -8.16
CA ILE A 11 -7.98 4.81 -9.12
C ILE A 11 -8.64 5.41 -10.36
N PHE A 12 -7.92 5.40 -11.48
CA PHE A 12 -8.39 5.94 -12.76
C PHE A 12 -7.93 5.05 -13.93
N SER A 13 -8.62 5.14 -15.06
CA SER A 13 -8.24 4.40 -16.27
C SER A 13 -6.82 4.75 -16.69
N ASP A 14 -6.06 3.74 -17.10
CA ASP A 14 -4.67 3.90 -17.58
C ASP A 14 -3.68 4.45 -16.53
N MET A 15 -4.05 4.41 -15.23
CA MET A 15 -3.10 4.72 -14.16
C MET A 15 -1.88 3.77 -14.22
N PRO A 16 -0.69 4.22 -13.79
CA PRO A 16 0.47 3.34 -13.71
C PRO A 16 0.20 2.13 -12.82
N VAL A 17 0.43 0.93 -13.35
CA VAL A 17 0.38 -0.35 -12.62
C VAL A 17 1.72 -1.06 -12.70
N PHE A 18 1.99 -1.99 -11.77
CA PHE A 18 3.25 -2.75 -11.82
C PHE A 18 3.35 -3.54 -13.15
N PRO A 19 4.54 -3.61 -13.78
CA PRO A 19 4.69 -4.26 -15.08
C PRO A 19 4.21 -5.72 -15.06
N GLY A 20 3.29 -6.04 -15.98
CA GLY A 20 2.68 -7.36 -16.12
C GLY A 20 1.35 -7.55 -15.40
N LEU A 21 0.90 -6.58 -14.60
CA LEU A 21 -0.43 -6.61 -14.00
C LEU A 21 -1.52 -6.08 -14.95
N PRO A 22 -2.80 -6.45 -14.74
CA PRO A 22 -3.91 -5.92 -15.52
C PRO A 22 -4.01 -4.39 -15.41
N ALA A 23 -4.19 -3.71 -16.54
CA ALA A 23 -4.46 -2.28 -16.56
C ALA A 23 -5.85 -1.96 -15.94
N VAL A 24 -5.97 -0.76 -15.36
CA VAL A 24 -7.26 -0.28 -14.85
C VAL A 24 -8.08 0.26 -16.00
N LYS A 25 -9.35 -0.17 -16.07
CA LYS A 25 -10.33 0.37 -17.01
C LYS A 25 -11.63 0.69 -16.29
N ILE A 26 -12.01 1.96 -16.33
CA ILE A 26 -13.29 2.45 -15.83
C ILE A 26 -14.13 2.86 -17.03
N THR A 27 -15.34 2.31 -17.12
CA THR A 27 -16.29 2.61 -18.21
C THR A 27 -17.66 2.92 -17.63
N MET A 28 -18.41 3.82 -18.28
CA MET A 28 -19.80 4.07 -17.91
C MET A 28 -20.60 2.78 -18.12
N HIS A 29 -21.27 2.30 -17.07
CA HIS A 29 -22.21 1.19 -17.17
C HIS A 29 -23.62 1.71 -17.47
N VAL A 30 -24.05 2.74 -16.75
CA VAL A 30 -25.29 3.48 -16.97
C VAL A 30 -25.06 4.95 -16.61
N SER A 31 -25.41 5.86 -17.52
CA SER A 31 -25.33 7.32 -17.31
C SER A 31 -26.62 7.87 -16.69
N HIS A 32 -26.58 9.13 -16.23
CA HIS A 32 -27.77 9.80 -15.74
C HIS A 32 -28.86 9.91 -16.82
N GLU A 33 -28.46 10.00 -18.08
CA GLU A 33 -29.30 10.19 -19.24
C GLU A 33 -29.93 8.91 -19.78
N GLU A 34 -29.45 7.73 -19.39
CA GLU A 34 -29.81 6.43 -20.00
C GLU A 34 -30.50 5.46 -19.05
N TRP A 35 -30.85 5.89 -17.84
CA TRP A 35 -31.50 5.02 -16.86
C TRP A 35 -32.87 4.54 -17.33
N ASP A 36 -33.11 3.24 -17.15
CA ASP A 36 -34.36 2.56 -17.52
C ASP A 36 -34.73 2.69 -19.02
N GLY A 37 -33.74 2.87 -19.90
CA GLY A 37 -33.96 3.02 -21.34
C GLY A 37 -34.58 4.37 -21.75
N LEU A 38 -34.66 5.33 -20.82
CA LEU A 38 -35.24 6.66 -21.04
C LEU A 38 -34.16 7.67 -21.42
N ALA A 39 -33.76 7.67 -22.70
CA ALA A 39 -32.81 8.66 -23.22
C ALA A 39 -33.38 10.09 -23.17
N GLY A 40 -32.65 11.03 -22.57
CA GLY A 40 -32.91 12.48 -22.68
C GLY A 40 -33.99 13.04 -21.78
N ASN A 41 -34.25 12.45 -20.61
CA ASN A 41 -35.15 13.05 -19.63
C ASN A 41 -34.48 14.27 -18.92
N GLU A 42 -35.29 15.18 -18.36
CA GLU A 42 -34.81 16.25 -17.45
C GLU A 42 -34.64 15.76 -15.99
N ILE A 43 -34.82 14.46 -15.73
CA ILE A 43 -34.87 13.82 -14.41
C ILE A 43 -33.60 13.02 -14.16
N VAL A 44 -32.67 13.62 -13.41
CA VAL A 44 -31.44 13.01 -12.92
C VAL A 44 -31.72 11.62 -12.30
N SER A 45 -31.05 10.59 -12.84
CA SER A 45 -31.20 9.19 -12.44
C SER A 45 -29.92 8.67 -11.73
N PRO A 46 -29.69 7.37 -11.43
CA PRO A 46 -28.40 6.92 -10.90
C PRO A 46 -27.38 6.69 -12.04
N ALA A 47 -26.15 7.15 -11.84
CA ALA A 47 -25.01 6.84 -12.71
C ALA A 47 -24.09 5.81 -12.05
N VAL A 48 -23.66 4.81 -12.83
CA VAL A 48 -22.81 3.71 -12.35
C VAL A 48 -21.68 3.49 -13.34
N ASN A 49 -20.46 3.41 -12.84
CA ASN A 49 -19.30 2.97 -13.63
C ASN A 49 -19.02 1.49 -13.37
N ARG A 50 -18.61 0.78 -14.41
CA ARG A 50 -17.95 -0.53 -14.31
C ARG A 50 -16.46 -0.31 -14.13
N LEU A 51 -15.89 -1.00 -13.15
CA LEU A 51 -14.45 -1.01 -12.90
C LEU A 51 -13.88 -2.39 -13.25
N GLU A 52 -12.82 -2.40 -14.05
CA GLU A 52 -11.96 -3.55 -14.29
C GLU A 52 -10.59 -3.21 -13.69
N LEU A 53 -10.15 -3.99 -12.70
CA LEU A 53 -8.91 -3.74 -11.95
C LEU A 53 -8.29 -5.06 -11.48
N GLY A 54 -6.96 -5.07 -11.33
CA GLY A 54 -6.25 -6.15 -10.63
C GLY A 54 -6.30 -5.98 -9.12
N GLU A 55 -6.10 -7.07 -8.36
CA GLU A 55 -6.05 -7.03 -6.89
C GLU A 55 -4.92 -6.12 -6.35
N HIS A 56 -3.83 -6.01 -7.11
CA HIS A 56 -2.63 -5.23 -6.78
C HIS A 56 -2.62 -3.88 -7.54
N THR A 57 -3.76 -3.19 -7.55
CA THR A 57 -3.96 -1.91 -8.25
C THR A 57 -3.77 -0.73 -7.29
N GLY A 58 -2.96 0.25 -7.70
CA GLY A 58 -2.73 1.46 -6.92
C GLY A 58 -2.27 1.14 -5.50
N THR A 59 -2.70 1.92 -4.52
CA THR A 59 -2.46 1.62 -3.11
C THR A 59 -3.23 0.37 -2.70
N HIS A 60 -2.49 -0.69 -2.38
CA HIS A 60 -3.04 -2.01 -2.10
C HIS A 60 -2.27 -2.73 -1.00
N VAL A 61 -2.82 -3.83 -0.54
CA VAL A 61 -2.20 -4.76 0.42
C VAL A 61 -2.11 -6.15 -0.18
N ASP A 62 -1.03 -6.85 0.16
CA ASP A 62 -0.79 -8.22 -0.27
C ASP A 62 -1.26 -9.23 0.77
N ALA A 63 -1.89 -10.31 0.33
CA ALA A 63 -2.16 -11.47 1.18
C ALA A 63 -0.99 -12.46 1.20
N PHE A 64 -0.91 -13.30 2.23
CA PHE A 64 0.18 -14.27 2.37
C PHE A 64 0.23 -15.29 1.22
N ASN A 65 -0.93 -15.61 0.63
CA ASN A 65 -1.02 -16.48 -0.54
C ASN A 65 -0.53 -15.85 -1.86
N HIS A 66 -0.11 -14.58 -1.87
CA HIS A 66 0.31 -13.89 -3.09
C HIS A 66 1.54 -14.52 -3.75
N MET A 67 2.59 -14.78 -2.96
CA MET A 67 3.91 -15.14 -3.52
C MET A 67 4.41 -16.54 -3.14
N ALA A 68 3.67 -17.32 -2.34
CA ALA A 68 4.13 -18.66 -1.97
C ALA A 68 3.00 -19.69 -1.90
N ARG A 69 3.19 -20.79 -2.65
CA ARG A 69 2.20 -21.89 -2.78
C ARG A 69 1.83 -22.52 -1.44
N GLN A 70 2.78 -22.58 -0.50
CA GLN A 70 2.53 -23.12 0.84
C GLN A 70 1.52 -22.29 1.65
N TYR A 71 1.29 -21.03 1.29
CA TYR A 71 0.30 -20.15 1.94
C TYR A 71 -1.07 -20.18 1.26
N ARG A 72 -1.30 -21.11 0.32
CA ARG A 72 -2.62 -21.28 -0.31
C ARG A 72 -3.70 -21.44 0.76
N GLY A 73 -4.75 -20.62 0.68
CA GLY A 73 -5.84 -20.57 1.67
C GLY A 73 -5.68 -19.51 2.75
N GLN A 74 -4.51 -18.85 2.84
CA GLN A 74 -4.31 -17.63 3.63
C GLN A 74 -4.55 -16.40 2.75
N SER A 75 -5.75 -16.33 2.18
CA SER A 75 -6.20 -15.28 1.27
C SER A 75 -6.68 -14.04 2.00
N ILE A 76 -6.79 -12.92 1.28
CA ILE A 76 -7.08 -11.61 1.86
C ILE A 76 -8.40 -11.59 2.67
N ASP A 77 -9.42 -12.36 2.25
CA ASP A 77 -10.72 -12.46 2.94
C ASP A 77 -10.68 -13.25 4.25
N THR A 78 -9.59 -13.96 4.53
CA THR A 78 -9.40 -14.80 5.72
C THR A 78 -8.40 -14.21 6.73
N MET A 79 -7.61 -13.21 6.31
CA MET A 79 -6.63 -12.57 7.17
C MET A 79 -7.31 -11.80 8.32
N PRO A 80 -6.74 -11.83 9.54
CA PRO A 80 -7.34 -11.15 10.68
C PRO A 80 -7.28 -9.64 10.50
N LEU A 81 -8.42 -8.95 10.72
CA LEU A 81 -8.52 -7.50 10.56
C LEU A 81 -7.60 -6.69 11.47
N THR A 82 -7.07 -7.31 12.52
CA THR A 82 -6.04 -6.72 13.39
C THR A 82 -4.73 -6.41 12.66
N LEU A 83 -4.50 -6.98 11.46
CA LEU A 83 -3.37 -6.61 10.59
C LEU A 83 -3.59 -5.29 9.84
N PHE A 84 -4.84 -4.83 9.74
CA PHE A 84 -5.25 -3.70 8.89
C PHE A 84 -5.77 -2.48 9.68
N TYR A 85 -5.82 -2.61 11.01
CA TYR A 85 -6.17 -1.55 11.95
C TYR A 85 -5.13 -1.55 13.09
N THR A 86 -4.11 -0.69 12.98
CA THR A 86 -2.88 -0.79 13.78
C THR A 86 -2.47 0.57 14.30
N ALA A 87 -1.57 0.60 15.30
CA ALA A 87 -0.82 1.83 15.53
C ALA A 87 0.24 1.96 14.42
N GLY A 88 0.43 3.18 13.92
CA GLY A 88 1.35 3.47 12.83
C GLY A 88 2.46 4.42 13.26
N LEU A 89 3.60 4.31 12.57
CA LEU A 89 4.66 5.30 12.56
C LEU A 89 5.19 5.47 11.14
N CYS A 90 5.78 6.63 10.84
CA CYS A 90 6.38 6.90 9.55
C CYS A 90 7.86 7.27 9.71
N LEU A 91 8.73 6.59 8.96
CA LEU A 91 10.17 6.77 8.97
C LEU A 91 10.61 7.57 7.76
N ASP A 92 11.38 8.64 8.01
CA ASP A 92 11.95 9.46 6.95
C ASP A 92 13.17 8.77 6.33
N LEU A 93 12.99 8.30 5.11
CA LEU A 93 14.00 7.72 4.23
C LEU A 93 14.08 8.50 2.90
N SER A 94 13.66 9.77 2.89
CA SER A 94 13.59 10.63 1.68
C SER A 94 14.94 10.90 1.01
N TYR A 95 16.03 10.59 1.72
CA TYR A 95 17.40 10.63 1.19
C TYR A 95 17.71 9.47 0.24
N LYS A 96 16.92 8.38 0.27
CA LYS A 96 17.10 7.23 -0.62
C LYS A 96 16.82 7.60 -2.07
N ARG A 97 17.62 7.01 -2.96
CA ARG A 97 17.55 7.24 -4.41
C ARG A 97 17.04 6.00 -5.14
N LEU A 98 16.85 6.16 -6.44
CA LEU A 98 16.35 5.09 -7.31
C LEU A 98 17.18 3.83 -7.13
N ARG A 99 16.50 2.69 -6.95
CA ARG A 99 17.06 1.34 -6.81
C ARG A 99 18.00 1.15 -5.61
N GLU A 100 18.04 2.08 -4.67
CA GLU A 100 18.80 1.88 -3.43
C GLU A 100 18.09 0.94 -2.47
N LEU A 101 18.87 0.12 -1.79
CA LEU A 101 18.37 -0.73 -0.71
C LEU A 101 18.19 0.07 0.57
N ILE A 102 17.07 -0.14 1.25
CA ILE A 102 16.80 0.28 2.62
C ILE A 102 17.26 -0.86 3.54
N THR A 103 18.24 -0.59 4.39
CA THR A 103 18.87 -1.58 5.29
C THR A 103 18.34 -1.44 6.72
N PRO A 104 18.61 -2.41 7.63
CA PRO A 104 18.31 -2.26 9.05
C PRO A 104 18.88 -0.97 9.66
N GLU A 105 20.11 -0.60 9.30
CA GLU A 105 20.78 0.61 9.82
C GLU A 105 20.07 1.90 9.39
N ASP A 106 19.43 1.91 8.22
CA ASP A 106 18.60 3.01 7.77
C ASP A 106 17.33 3.15 8.62
N LEU A 107 16.68 2.03 8.94
CA LEU A 107 15.48 1.98 9.79
C LEU A 107 15.79 2.41 11.22
N GLU A 108 16.89 1.90 11.79
CA GLU A 108 17.37 2.26 13.12
C GLU A 108 17.72 3.75 13.22
N ARG A 109 18.43 4.28 12.21
CA ARG A 109 18.75 5.72 12.13
C ARG A 109 17.50 6.58 12.06
N ALA A 110 16.52 6.18 11.23
CA ALA A 110 15.27 6.93 11.09
C ALA A 110 14.43 6.90 12.39
N LEU A 111 14.38 5.76 13.08
CA LEU A 111 13.72 5.65 14.39
C LEU A 111 14.37 6.55 15.44
N ALA A 112 15.71 6.54 15.52
CA ALA A 112 16.45 7.39 16.44
C ALA A 112 16.22 8.88 16.16
N ALA A 113 16.26 9.28 14.88
CA ALA A 113 16.03 10.67 14.47
C ALA A 113 14.61 11.15 14.80
N ALA A 114 13.61 10.27 14.70
CA ALA A 114 12.22 10.57 15.03
C ALA A 114 11.89 10.44 16.53
N ALA A 115 12.82 9.95 17.36
CA ALA A 115 12.58 9.54 18.74
C ALA A 115 11.38 8.57 18.87
N LEU A 116 11.27 7.62 17.93
CA LEU A 116 10.21 6.62 17.88
C LEU A 116 10.77 5.22 18.13
N ALA A 117 9.90 4.31 18.57
CA ALA A 117 10.20 2.89 18.71
C ALA A 117 9.07 2.06 18.10
N ILE A 118 9.44 0.96 17.44
CA ILE A 118 8.48 -0.03 16.94
C ILE A 118 7.94 -0.83 18.11
N LYS A 119 6.62 -1.02 18.15
CA LYS A 119 5.94 -1.94 19.05
C LYS A 119 5.40 -3.13 18.25
N PRO A 120 5.30 -4.32 18.86
CA PRO A 120 4.64 -5.46 18.21
C PRO A 120 3.22 -5.08 17.76
N GLY A 121 2.88 -5.43 16.52
CA GLY A 121 1.61 -5.09 15.88
C GLY A 121 1.56 -3.72 15.21
N ASP A 122 2.65 -2.95 15.20
CA ASP A 122 2.69 -1.66 14.50
C ASP A 122 2.67 -1.82 12.97
N THR A 123 2.19 -0.79 12.28
CA THR A 123 2.49 -0.56 10.87
C THR A 123 3.61 0.47 10.73
N VAL A 124 4.65 0.12 9.96
CA VAL A 124 5.82 0.98 9.70
C VAL A 124 5.75 1.53 8.27
N LEU A 125 5.46 2.82 8.11
CA LEU A 125 5.42 3.47 6.80
C LEU A 125 6.80 4.05 6.44
N LEU A 126 7.28 3.79 5.23
CA LEU A 126 8.61 4.14 4.76
C LEU A 126 8.51 5.29 3.74
N TYR A 127 8.71 6.52 4.21
CA TYR A 127 8.68 7.70 3.35
C TYR A 127 10.00 7.83 2.59
N THR A 128 9.95 7.82 1.27
CA THR A 128 11.12 7.90 0.37
C THR A 128 11.05 9.08 -0.60
N ASP A 129 9.93 9.81 -0.58
CA ASP A 129 9.59 10.87 -1.53
C ASP A 129 9.48 10.38 -2.98
N HIS A 130 9.38 9.07 -3.18
CA HIS A 130 9.39 8.45 -4.51
C HIS A 130 8.16 8.83 -5.33
N TYR A 131 6.97 8.84 -4.73
CA TYR A 131 5.74 9.23 -5.42
C TYR A 131 5.85 10.63 -6.01
N ARG A 132 6.24 11.61 -5.18
CA ARG A 132 6.34 13.02 -5.59
C ARG A 132 7.43 13.27 -6.65
N ARG A 133 8.47 12.42 -6.70
CA ARG A 133 9.59 12.56 -7.63
C ARG A 133 9.38 11.81 -8.95
N ALA A 134 8.68 10.67 -8.94
CA ALA A 134 8.72 9.73 -10.04
C ALA A 134 7.35 9.29 -10.56
N PHE A 135 6.23 9.56 -9.88
CA PHE A 135 4.92 9.18 -10.39
C PHE A 135 4.64 9.87 -11.74
N GLY A 136 4.19 9.11 -12.73
CA GLY A 136 3.98 9.59 -14.09
C GLY A 136 5.26 9.72 -14.95
N THR A 137 6.41 9.27 -14.45
CA THR A 137 7.69 9.26 -15.18
C THR A 137 8.20 7.83 -15.40
N ASP A 138 9.19 7.66 -16.27
CA ASP A 138 9.86 6.37 -16.51
C ASP A 138 10.55 5.80 -15.24
N ASP A 139 10.83 6.65 -14.25
CA ASP A 139 11.46 6.26 -13.00
C ASP A 139 10.48 5.66 -11.98
N TRP A 140 9.17 5.64 -12.27
CA TRP A 140 8.15 5.13 -11.34
C TRP A 140 8.45 3.70 -10.84
N HIS A 141 8.97 2.84 -11.72
CA HIS A 141 9.30 1.44 -11.39
C HIS A 141 10.73 1.23 -10.89
N HIS A 142 11.46 2.32 -10.63
CA HIS A 142 12.86 2.30 -10.23
C HIS A 142 13.09 2.85 -8.82
N GLY A 143 12.06 2.89 -7.98
CA GLY A 143 12.16 3.37 -6.61
C GLY A 143 13.14 2.57 -5.73
N PRO A 144 13.50 3.10 -4.55
CA PRO A 144 14.21 2.35 -3.53
C PRO A 144 13.35 1.19 -3.00
N GLY A 145 13.94 0.27 -2.25
CA GLY A 145 13.18 -0.82 -1.65
C GLY A 145 13.93 -1.49 -0.51
N LEU A 146 13.22 -2.25 0.32
CA LEU A 146 13.80 -2.98 1.43
C LEU A 146 14.85 -4.00 0.94
N SER A 147 15.93 -4.10 1.70
CA SER A 147 16.79 -5.28 1.66
C SER A 147 16.11 -6.48 2.33
N THR A 148 16.64 -7.67 2.09
CA THR A 148 16.17 -8.90 2.74
C THR A 148 16.38 -8.87 4.25
N GLU A 149 17.48 -8.27 4.68
CA GLU A 149 17.85 -8.08 6.09
C GLU A 149 16.88 -7.11 6.75
N ALA A 150 16.52 -6.01 6.09
CA ALA A 150 15.56 -5.04 6.61
C ALA A 150 14.16 -5.65 6.77
N ALA A 151 13.71 -6.46 5.80
CA ALA A 151 12.44 -7.19 5.91
C ALA A 151 12.45 -8.17 7.11
N ARG A 152 13.54 -8.92 7.32
CA ARG A 152 13.65 -9.82 8.48
C ARG A 152 13.74 -9.05 9.80
N TRP A 153 14.46 -7.94 9.82
CA TRP A 153 14.58 -7.07 10.99
C TRP A 153 13.21 -6.52 11.42
N LEU A 154 12.37 -6.10 10.45
CA LEU A 154 10.99 -5.71 10.71
C LEU A 154 10.17 -6.87 11.29
N GLY A 155 10.26 -8.06 10.69
CA GLY A 155 9.59 -9.26 11.19
C GLY A 155 10.02 -9.66 12.60
N GLN A 156 11.30 -9.49 12.95
CA GLN A 156 11.82 -9.72 14.31
C GLN A 156 11.22 -8.76 15.34
N HIS A 157 10.88 -7.54 14.92
CA HIS A 157 10.12 -6.57 15.72
C HIS A 157 8.61 -6.87 15.79
N LYS A 158 8.15 -7.94 15.12
CA LYS A 158 6.76 -8.41 15.13
C LYS A 158 5.76 -7.34 14.69
N ILE A 159 6.11 -6.56 13.68
CA ILE A 159 5.18 -5.61 13.05
C ILE A 159 3.95 -6.34 12.50
N ALA A 160 2.82 -5.63 12.35
CA ALA A 160 1.68 -6.14 11.61
C ALA A 160 1.87 -5.94 10.10
N ALA A 161 2.40 -4.78 9.70
CA ALA A 161 2.68 -4.48 8.31
C ALA A 161 3.74 -3.40 8.12
N PHE A 162 4.25 -3.25 6.90
CA PHE A 162 4.94 -2.02 6.49
C PHE A 162 4.28 -1.42 5.24
N GLY A 163 4.58 -0.17 4.91
CA GLY A 163 4.08 0.47 3.69
C GLY A 163 5.17 1.24 2.95
N VAL A 164 5.16 1.16 1.62
CA VAL A 164 6.14 1.84 0.75
C VAL A 164 5.45 2.69 -0.31
N GLU A 165 6.11 3.75 -0.77
CA GLU A 165 5.62 4.57 -1.89
C GLU A 165 5.84 3.93 -3.27
N PRO A 166 6.95 3.22 -3.56
CA PRO A 166 7.12 2.49 -4.81
C PRO A 166 6.09 1.38 -5.03
N ALA A 167 5.90 0.99 -6.30
CA ALA A 167 5.06 -0.12 -6.73
C ALA A 167 5.66 -1.52 -6.44
N ALA A 168 6.55 -1.62 -5.45
CA ALA A 168 7.23 -2.83 -5.03
C ALA A 168 7.90 -2.60 -3.66
N PRO A 169 7.82 -3.53 -2.69
CA PRO A 169 8.44 -3.40 -1.37
C PRO A 169 9.97 -3.52 -1.40
N GLY A 170 10.52 -4.19 -2.42
CA GLY A 170 11.96 -4.34 -2.62
C GLY A 170 12.40 -3.89 -4.00
N VAL A 171 13.71 -3.78 -4.21
CA VAL A 171 14.28 -3.40 -5.50
C VAL A 171 14.04 -4.54 -6.51
N ARG A 172 13.44 -4.22 -7.66
CA ARG A 172 13.12 -5.20 -8.72
C ARG A 172 14.37 -5.96 -9.15
N HIS A 173 14.24 -7.27 -9.33
CA HIS A 173 15.33 -8.18 -9.69
C HIS A 173 16.51 -8.25 -8.70
N VAL A 174 16.39 -7.62 -7.53
CA VAL A 174 17.42 -7.62 -6.48
C VAL A 174 16.86 -8.24 -5.21
N SER A 175 15.89 -7.59 -4.56
CA SER A 175 15.34 -8.04 -3.28
C SER A 175 13.82 -8.28 -3.30
N ASN A 176 13.09 -7.73 -4.29
CA ASN A 176 11.62 -7.68 -4.26
C ASN A 176 10.95 -9.04 -3.98
N GLN A 177 11.30 -10.08 -4.74
CA GLN A 177 10.70 -11.40 -4.57
C GLN A 177 10.95 -11.98 -3.17
N GLN A 178 12.17 -11.83 -2.66
CA GLN A 178 12.53 -12.37 -1.36
C GLN A 178 11.87 -11.59 -0.21
N VAL A 179 11.67 -10.28 -0.35
CA VAL A 179 10.92 -9.47 0.61
C VAL A 179 9.49 -10.00 0.75
N HIS A 180 8.79 -10.26 -0.36
CA HIS A 180 7.44 -10.85 -0.31
C HIS A 180 7.41 -12.21 0.39
N HIS A 181 8.39 -13.09 0.10
CA HIS A 181 8.48 -14.39 0.76
C HIS A 181 8.70 -14.25 2.28
N ILE A 182 9.54 -13.31 2.71
CA ILE A 182 9.81 -13.06 4.14
C ILE A 182 8.56 -12.59 4.86
N CYS A 183 7.72 -11.75 4.24
CA CYS A 183 6.45 -11.29 4.80
C CYS A 183 5.55 -12.48 5.18
N GLY A 184 5.33 -13.39 4.22
CA GLY A 184 4.56 -14.63 4.47
C GLY A 184 5.23 -15.57 5.47
N GLU A 185 6.57 -15.69 5.45
CA GLU A 185 7.34 -16.52 6.39
C GLU A 185 7.17 -16.05 7.84
N MET A 186 7.18 -14.75 8.06
CA MET A 186 7.21 -14.13 9.38
C MET A 186 5.84 -13.63 9.84
N GLY A 187 4.79 -13.77 9.02
CA GLY A 187 3.41 -13.52 9.40
C GLY A 187 3.01 -12.05 9.47
N PHE A 188 3.67 -11.18 8.70
CA PHE A 188 3.31 -9.76 8.56
C PHE A 188 3.11 -9.41 7.08
N THR A 189 2.28 -8.39 6.78
CA THR A 189 1.93 -8.00 5.39
C THR A 189 2.57 -6.67 4.99
N HIS A 190 2.29 -6.18 3.78
CA HIS A 190 2.79 -4.90 3.30
C HIS A 190 1.81 -4.20 2.37
N TYR A 191 2.01 -2.88 2.29
CA TYR A 191 1.29 -1.99 1.39
C TYR A 191 2.27 -1.38 0.38
N GLU A 192 1.85 -1.29 -0.87
CA GLU A 192 2.59 -0.63 -1.95
C GLU A 192 1.87 0.62 -2.44
N ASN A 193 2.55 1.44 -3.24
CA ASN A 193 1.97 2.62 -3.89
C ASN A 193 1.32 3.60 -2.90
N MET A 194 1.83 3.69 -1.67
CA MET A 194 1.36 4.67 -0.70
C MET A 194 1.70 6.09 -1.16
N ILE A 195 0.90 7.08 -0.77
CA ILE A 195 1.17 8.49 -1.05
C ILE A 195 1.09 9.33 0.21
N ASN A 196 1.43 10.62 0.09
CA ASN A 196 1.29 11.61 1.17
C ASN A 196 2.05 11.29 2.47
N LEU A 197 2.99 10.34 2.46
CA LEU A 197 3.74 9.96 3.66
C LEU A 197 4.57 11.11 4.24
N HIS A 198 4.99 12.06 3.40
CA HIS A 198 5.63 13.31 3.83
C HIS A 198 4.79 14.12 4.84
N GLN A 199 3.46 14.00 4.79
CA GLN A 199 2.54 14.68 5.71
C GLN A 199 2.55 14.05 7.11
N LEU A 200 3.16 12.88 7.29
CA LEU A 200 3.22 12.14 8.55
C LEU A 200 4.53 12.38 9.32
N ILE A 201 5.56 12.88 8.63
CA ILE A 201 6.89 13.09 9.21
C ILE A 201 6.82 14.17 10.29
N GLY A 202 7.44 13.88 11.45
CA GLY A 202 7.47 14.79 12.59
C GLY A 202 6.18 14.83 13.42
N ARG A 203 5.17 14.00 13.09
CA ARG A 203 3.85 13.99 13.77
C ARG A 203 3.67 12.86 14.78
N GLY A 204 4.74 12.10 15.05
CA GLY A 204 4.73 11.00 16.00
C GLY A 204 3.91 9.81 15.52
N ARG A 205 3.16 9.21 16.44
CA ARG A 205 2.38 7.99 16.18
C ARG A 205 0.93 8.34 15.81
N PHE A 206 0.32 7.52 14.97
CA PHE A 206 -1.05 7.68 14.51
C PHE A 206 -1.79 6.34 14.53
N ARG A 207 -3.10 6.38 14.36
CA ARG A 207 -3.89 5.19 14.02
C ARG A 207 -3.79 4.98 12.51
N PHE A 208 -3.27 3.83 12.08
CA PHE A 208 -3.25 3.43 10.68
C PHE A 208 -4.44 2.50 10.38
N ILE A 209 -5.19 2.81 9.33
CA ILE A 209 -6.36 2.05 8.90
C ILE A 209 -6.27 1.85 7.39
N ALA A 210 -6.22 0.59 6.96
CA ALA A 210 -6.17 0.25 5.54
C ALA A 210 -6.76 -1.15 5.33
N LEU A 211 -8.08 -1.22 5.39
CA LEU A 211 -8.85 -2.46 5.28
C LEU A 211 -8.96 -2.89 3.80
N PRO A 212 -8.67 -4.17 3.47
CA PRO A 212 -8.89 -4.70 2.13
C PRO A 212 -10.38 -4.93 1.84
N LEU A 213 -10.71 -4.97 0.56
CA LEU A 213 -11.93 -5.61 0.09
C LEU A 213 -11.90 -7.10 0.48
N LYS A 214 -13.06 -7.64 0.83
CA LYS A 214 -13.21 -9.05 1.19
C LYS A 214 -13.31 -9.94 -0.06
N ILE A 215 -12.26 -9.96 -0.88
CA ILE A 215 -12.20 -10.72 -2.13
C ILE A 215 -11.98 -12.19 -1.80
N ARG A 216 -12.97 -13.03 -2.12
CA ARG A 216 -12.95 -14.47 -1.82
C ARG A 216 -11.74 -15.14 -2.49
N GLY A 217 -10.82 -15.66 -1.68
CA GLY A 217 -9.62 -16.35 -2.18
C GLY A 217 -8.58 -15.42 -2.81
N GLY A 218 -8.74 -14.10 -2.68
CA GLY A 218 -7.89 -13.11 -3.35
C GLY A 218 -6.45 -13.10 -2.83
N THR A 219 -5.51 -12.66 -3.68
CA THR A 219 -4.09 -12.53 -3.35
C THR A 219 -3.69 -11.14 -2.86
N GLY A 220 -4.62 -10.19 -2.92
CA GLY A 220 -4.43 -8.85 -2.40
C GLY A 220 -5.72 -8.06 -2.54
N SER A 221 -5.66 -6.76 -2.26
CA SER A 221 -6.76 -5.85 -2.53
C SER A 221 -6.27 -4.41 -2.57
N PRO A 222 -6.82 -3.56 -3.46
CA PRO A 222 -6.73 -2.11 -3.28
C PRO A 222 -7.34 -1.71 -1.94
N VAL A 223 -6.85 -0.63 -1.35
CA VAL A 223 -7.30 -0.12 -0.06
C VAL A 223 -7.48 1.38 -0.09
N ARG A 224 -8.37 1.89 0.78
CA ARG A 224 -8.34 3.29 1.20
C ARG A 224 -7.57 3.38 2.51
N ALA A 225 -6.28 3.69 2.41
CA ALA A 225 -5.37 3.78 3.53
C ALA A 225 -5.38 5.20 4.12
N VAL A 226 -5.49 5.30 5.44
CA VAL A 226 -5.51 6.58 6.15
C VAL A 226 -4.67 6.56 7.42
N ALA A 227 -4.12 7.72 7.77
CA ALA A 227 -3.58 7.99 9.11
C ALA A 227 -4.55 8.90 9.87
N VAL A 228 -4.86 8.54 11.12
CA VAL A 228 -5.84 9.24 11.95
C VAL A 228 -5.22 9.66 13.28
N TRP A 229 -5.49 10.91 13.68
CA TRP A 229 -5.23 11.42 15.03
C TRP A 229 -6.55 11.81 15.69
N GLU A 230 -6.72 11.33 16.91
CA GLU A 230 -7.80 11.70 17.81
C GLU A 230 -7.16 12.38 19.02
N GLU A 231 -7.45 13.66 19.24
CA GLU A 231 -7.20 14.32 20.53
C GLU A 231 -8.28 13.97 21.54
#